data_AF-A0A0F8DED3-F1
#
_entry.id   AF-A0A0F8DED3-F1
#
_cell.length_a   1.000
_cell.length_b   1.000
_cell.length_c   1.000
_cell.angle_alpha   90.00
_cell.angle_beta   90.00
_cell.angle_gamma   90.00
#
_symmetry.space_group_name_H-M   'P 1'
#
loop_
_entity.id
_entity.type
_entity.pdbx_description
1 polymer ?
#
loop_
_entity_poly.entity_id
_entity_poly.type
_entity_poly.pdbx_seq_one_letter_code
_entity_poly.pdbx_strand_id
1 'polypeptide(L)'
;MNISQMPFRRIPYAAGQWSCAFCKTTSRTASRRFTSTLPPSTPKQTSNASTSIPNAAPRRRQVQPTMQQVQDYYRNKNRTAMNYTLSMVLMTIALSYGSVPLYKMICQTTGWGGQPIRVHGGPGSNDEDISQRLVPVTDVPRIRVTFSSSVSDVLPWKFTPQQREVRVFPGETALAFYTATNKSDQDIIGVATYSVTPAQVAPYFSKIQCFCFEEQRLAAGETVDMPVFFYLDPDLLNDINMKGVQTVTLNYTFFKAKYDDNGAFKAPSSAPLRESLIIDSNAAKMKTSPTVSDSRRKARKAHFSAPSSVRRVIMSAPLSKELREKYNVRSIPIRKDDEVIVNRGSFKGREGKVTSVYRLKYVIHVERVTRDKVSGQSVPVGIHPSNVVITSLKMDKDREAILERIKVGRDLRAKTKATA
;
A
#
# COMPACT_ATOMS: atom_id res chain seq x y z
N MET A 1 -7.05 48.05 28.66
CA MET A 1 -8.39 47.64 29.10
C MET A 1 -9.11 47.00 27.91
N ASN A 2 -9.69 45.81 28.15
CA ASN A 2 -10.62 45.05 27.31
C ASN A 2 -10.22 44.61 25.89
N ILE A 3 -9.50 43.50 25.82
CA ILE A 3 -9.58 42.56 24.69
C ILE A 3 -10.69 41.57 25.04
N SER A 4 -11.84 41.75 24.41
CA SER A 4 -13.05 40.96 24.59
C SER A 4 -12.90 39.53 24.05
N GLN A 5 -13.16 38.58 24.94
CA GLN A 5 -13.24 37.14 24.74
C GLN A 5 -14.34 36.79 23.71
N MET A 6 -14.02 35.96 22.72
CA MET A 6 -15.02 35.26 21.91
C MET A 6 -15.19 33.82 22.41
N PRO A 7 -16.42 33.32 22.61
CA PRO A 7 -16.67 31.98 23.10
C PRO A 7 -16.55 30.90 22.01
N PHE A 8 -15.81 29.84 22.35
CA PHE A 8 -15.70 28.57 21.63
C PHE A 8 -17.09 27.97 21.35
N ARG A 9 -17.52 27.97 20.08
CA ARG A 9 -18.66 27.16 19.61
C ARG A 9 -18.23 25.69 19.51
N ARG A 10 -18.79 24.85 20.38
CA ARG A 10 -18.71 23.39 20.30
C ARG A 10 -19.52 22.90 19.11
N ILE A 11 -18.86 22.26 18.16
CA ILE A 11 -19.49 21.53 17.05
C ILE A 11 -19.91 20.15 17.59
N PRO A 12 -21.19 19.75 17.52
CA PRO A 12 -21.60 18.41 17.90
C PRO A 12 -21.11 17.39 16.87
N TYR A 13 -20.42 16.37 17.35
CA TYR A 13 -20.04 15.17 16.60
C TYR A 13 -21.31 14.43 16.15
N ALA A 14 -21.66 14.54 14.87
CA ALA A 14 -22.62 13.65 14.23
C ALA A 14 -21.90 12.34 13.88
N ALA A 15 -22.14 11.30 14.69
CA ALA A 15 -21.74 9.93 14.39
C ALA A 15 -22.60 9.40 13.24
N GLY A 16 -22.13 9.58 12.00
CA GLY A 16 -22.71 8.94 10.83
C GLY A 16 -22.49 7.43 10.90
N GLN A 17 -23.56 6.68 11.16
CA GLN A 17 -23.60 5.22 11.06
C GLN A 17 -23.39 4.79 9.60
N TRP A 18 -22.20 4.31 9.28
CA TRP A 18 -21.97 3.52 8.07
C TRP A 18 -22.52 2.11 8.30
N SER A 19 -23.79 1.91 7.98
CA SER A 19 -24.44 0.60 8.00
C SER A 19 -24.07 -0.19 6.74
N CYS A 20 -23.36 -1.29 6.95
CA CYS A 20 -22.94 -2.25 5.93
C CYS A 20 -24.16 -3.01 5.39
N ALA A 21 -24.33 -3.08 4.06
CA ALA A 21 -25.49 -3.66 3.38
C ALA A 21 -25.58 -5.21 3.45
N PHE A 22 -24.74 -5.88 4.23
CA PHE A 22 -24.68 -7.35 4.31
C PHE A 22 -25.19 -7.93 5.64
N CYS A 23 -25.91 -7.14 6.45
CA CYS A 23 -26.41 -7.56 7.77
C CYS A 23 -27.94 -7.47 7.90
N LYS A 24 -28.68 -7.66 6.79
CA LYS A 24 -30.15 -7.70 6.77
C LYS A 24 -30.69 -9.05 6.29
N THR A 25 -30.21 -10.17 6.84
CA THR A 25 -30.90 -11.47 6.66
C THR A 25 -30.66 -12.49 7.77
N THR A 26 -30.73 -12.09 9.04
CA THR A 26 -30.86 -13.05 10.16
C THR A 26 -31.55 -12.39 11.35
N SER A 27 -32.86 -12.15 11.23
CA SER A 27 -33.70 -11.78 12.38
C SER A 27 -35.14 -12.28 12.20
N ARG A 28 -35.32 -13.60 12.25
CA ARG A 28 -36.60 -14.24 12.56
C ARG A 28 -36.33 -15.54 13.31
N THR A 29 -36.12 -15.44 14.62
CA THR A 29 -36.50 -16.51 15.54
C THR A 29 -36.72 -15.91 16.93
N ALA A 30 -37.96 -16.06 17.37
CA ALA A 30 -38.49 -15.47 18.58
C ALA A 30 -37.89 -16.11 19.84
N SER A 31 -37.65 -15.23 20.81
CA SER A 31 -37.44 -15.55 22.21
C SER A 31 -38.61 -16.37 22.77
N ARG A 32 -38.32 -17.55 23.35
CA ARG A 32 -39.11 -18.08 24.46
C ARG A 32 -38.17 -18.63 25.53
N ARG A 33 -38.17 -17.94 26.67
CA ARG A 33 -37.59 -18.36 27.95
C ARG A 33 -38.39 -19.55 28.47
N PHE A 34 -37.67 -20.54 28.97
CA PHE A 34 -38.19 -21.59 29.85
C PHE A 34 -38.46 -20.98 31.23
N THR A 35 -39.71 -21.04 31.69
CA THR A 35 -40.08 -20.93 33.09
C THR A 35 -41.12 -21.99 33.41
N SER A 36 -40.87 -22.69 34.50
CA SER A 36 -41.60 -23.78 35.12
C SER A 36 -43.03 -23.41 35.54
N THR A 37 -44.01 -24.23 35.19
CA THR A 37 -45.27 -24.39 35.95
C THR A 37 -45.87 -25.77 35.69
N LEU A 38 -46.25 -26.42 36.79
CA LEU A 38 -46.93 -27.72 36.91
C LEU A 38 -48.28 -27.78 36.16
N PRO A 39 -48.77 -28.99 35.79
CA PRO A 39 -50.04 -29.16 35.08
C PRO A 39 -51.24 -29.25 36.04
N PRO A 40 -52.45 -28.83 35.61
CA PRO A 40 -53.68 -29.12 36.34
C PRO A 40 -54.34 -30.42 35.86
N SER A 41 -55.08 -31.00 36.80
CA SER A 41 -55.85 -32.24 36.83
C SER A 41 -57.13 -32.24 35.98
N THR A 42 -57.54 -33.45 35.53
CA THR A 42 -58.89 -34.10 35.63
C THR A 42 -59.13 -35.01 34.41
N PRO A 43 -60.09 -35.98 34.43
CA PRO A 43 -60.50 -36.87 35.51
C PRO A 43 -60.55 -38.37 35.09
N LYS A 44 -60.80 -39.22 36.08
CA LYS A 44 -60.95 -40.69 36.03
C LYS A 44 -62.10 -41.15 35.13
N GLN A 45 -61.87 -42.23 34.38
CA GLN A 45 -62.88 -43.26 34.14
C GLN A 45 -62.31 -44.65 34.34
N THR A 46 -63.11 -45.44 35.04
CA THR A 46 -62.93 -46.77 35.58
C THR A 46 -63.28 -47.85 34.56
N SER A 47 -62.48 -48.92 34.49
CA SER A 47 -63.00 -50.28 34.27
C SER A 47 -61.92 -51.31 34.61
N ASN A 48 -62.17 -52.06 35.69
CA ASN A 48 -62.14 -53.52 35.85
C ASN A 48 -61.27 -54.31 34.84
N ALA A 49 -60.56 -55.39 35.18
CA ALA A 49 -60.19 -56.08 36.39
C ALA A 49 -59.23 -57.21 35.91
N SER A 50 -58.26 -57.56 36.75
CA SER A 50 -57.72 -58.91 36.93
C SER A 50 -57.16 -59.70 35.72
N THR A 51 -55.84 -59.93 35.78
CA THR A 51 -55.19 -61.27 35.76
C THR A 51 -54.14 -61.51 34.67
N SER A 52 -52.98 -61.98 35.14
CA SER A 52 -51.89 -62.74 34.48
C SER A 52 -50.84 -62.01 33.63
N ILE A 53 -49.59 -62.15 34.10
CA ILE A 53 -48.34 -62.08 33.33
C ILE A 53 -48.15 -63.47 32.67
N PRO A 54 -47.77 -63.57 31.39
CA PRO A 54 -46.40 -64.01 31.09
C PRO A 54 -45.72 -63.43 29.82
N ASN A 55 -44.41 -63.19 29.99
CA ASN A 55 -43.28 -63.55 29.13
C ASN A 55 -43.04 -62.95 27.71
N ALA A 56 -41.79 -62.45 27.60
CA ALA A 56 -40.84 -62.57 26.49
C ALA A 56 -41.09 -61.81 25.16
N ALA A 57 -40.30 -60.75 24.93
CA ALA A 57 -40.05 -60.16 23.61
C ALA A 57 -38.62 -60.51 23.13
N PRO A 58 -38.41 -60.87 21.85
CA PRO A 58 -37.12 -61.35 21.34
C PRO A 58 -36.15 -60.21 20.98
N ARG A 59 -34.85 -60.42 21.25
CA ARG A 59 -33.74 -59.55 20.83
C ARG A 59 -33.63 -59.54 19.28
N ARG A 60 -33.85 -58.37 18.67
CA ARG A 60 -33.62 -58.11 17.24
C ARG A 60 -32.11 -58.12 16.95
N ARG A 61 -31.61 -59.13 16.21
CA ARG A 61 -30.22 -59.21 15.72
C ARG A 61 -29.94 -58.02 14.78
N GLN A 62 -28.96 -57.19 15.12
CA GLN A 62 -28.38 -56.22 14.20
C GLN A 62 -27.46 -56.95 13.21
N VAL A 63 -27.87 -57.02 11.94
CA VAL A 63 -27.03 -57.52 10.86
C VAL A 63 -26.01 -56.43 10.53
N GLN A 64 -24.73 -56.70 10.73
CA GLN A 64 -23.66 -55.78 10.35
C GLN A 64 -23.56 -55.76 8.81
N PRO A 65 -23.45 -54.59 8.16
CA PRO A 65 -23.34 -54.50 6.71
C PRO A 65 -22.05 -55.16 6.24
N THR A 66 -22.11 -55.84 5.09
CA THR A 66 -20.96 -56.53 4.50
C THR A 66 -19.91 -55.51 4.05
N MET A 67 -18.62 -55.83 4.20
CA MET A 67 -17.50 -54.94 3.86
C MET A 67 -17.56 -54.40 2.42
N GLN A 68 -18.18 -55.13 1.50
CA GLN A 68 -18.39 -54.72 0.11
C GLN A 68 -19.38 -53.55 -0.02
N GLN A 69 -20.49 -53.55 0.73
CA GLN A 69 -21.48 -52.46 0.72
C GLN A 69 -20.90 -51.14 1.27
N VAL A 70 -19.98 -51.25 2.24
CA VAL A 70 -19.27 -50.11 2.81
C VAL A 70 -18.31 -49.50 1.77
N GLN A 71 -17.60 -50.32 1.00
CA GLN A 71 -16.68 -49.86 -0.06
C GLN A 71 -17.41 -49.13 -1.19
N ASP A 72 -18.56 -49.63 -1.64
CA ASP A 72 -19.35 -48.98 -2.71
C ASP A 72 -19.92 -47.63 -2.27
N TYR A 73 -20.32 -47.51 -1.00
CA TYR A 73 -20.75 -46.24 -0.42
C TYR A 73 -19.64 -45.17 -0.44
N TYR A 74 -18.41 -45.53 -0.03
CA TYR A 74 -17.27 -44.61 -0.09
C TYR A 74 -16.84 -44.30 -1.53
N ARG A 75 -16.92 -45.26 -2.45
CA ARG A 75 -16.58 -45.05 -3.86
C ARG A 75 -17.50 -44.03 -4.53
N ASN A 76 -18.81 -44.11 -4.27
CA ASN A 76 -19.80 -43.16 -4.78
C ASN A 76 -19.64 -41.77 -4.15
N LYS A 77 -19.33 -41.71 -2.85
CA LYS A 77 -19.04 -40.44 -2.15
C LYS A 77 -17.75 -39.79 -2.65
N ASN A 78 -16.71 -40.56 -2.92
CA ASN A 78 -15.45 -40.05 -3.45
C ASN A 78 -15.59 -39.58 -4.90
N ARG A 79 -16.36 -40.28 -5.75
CA ARG A 79 -16.66 -39.83 -7.11
C ARG A 79 -17.45 -38.52 -7.13
N THR A 80 -18.50 -38.40 -6.31
CA THR A 80 -19.28 -37.17 -6.22
C THR A 80 -18.43 -36.02 -5.67
N ALA A 81 -17.67 -36.24 -4.61
CA ALA A 81 -16.74 -35.24 -4.08
C ALA A 81 -15.69 -34.80 -5.11
N MET A 82 -15.10 -35.73 -5.86
CA MET A 82 -14.14 -35.43 -6.92
C MET A 82 -14.74 -34.61 -8.07
N ASN A 83 -15.98 -34.90 -8.45
CA ASN A 83 -16.65 -34.12 -9.50
C ASN A 83 -16.95 -32.68 -9.04
N TYR A 84 -17.36 -32.48 -7.78
CA TYR A 84 -17.57 -31.14 -7.22
C TYR A 84 -16.26 -30.36 -7.04
N THR A 85 -15.17 -31.00 -6.65
CA THR A 85 -13.87 -30.32 -6.55
C THR A 85 -13.33 -29.94 -7.92
N LEU A 86 -13.50 -30.81 -8.93
CA LEU A 86 -13.08 -30.54 -10.30
C LEU A 86 -13.85 -29.37 -10.93
N SER A 87 -15.16 -29.29 -10.71
CA SER A 87 -15.97 -28.17 -11.24
C SER A 87 -15.60 -26.82 -10.62
N MET A 88 -15.30 -26.80 -9.31
CA MET A 88 -14.86 -25.58 -8.61
C MET A 88 -13.51 -25.06 -9.15
N VAL A 89 -12.59 -25.98 -9.46
CA VAL A 89 -11.27 -25.63 -10.05
C VAL A 89 -11.45 -25.05 -11.46
N LEU A 90 -12.25 -25.70 -12.31
CA LEU A 90 -12.52 -25.22 -13.67
C LEU A 90 -13.20 -23.84 -13.68
N MET A 91 -14.15 -23.62 -12.78
CA MET A 91 -14.82 -22.31 -12.61
C MET A 91 -13.84 -21.21 -12.21
N THR A 92 -12.92 -21.50 -11.30
CA THR A 92 -11.92 -20.52 -10.84
C THR A 92 -10.95 -20.14 -11.96
N ILE A 93 -10.52 -21.12 -12.77
CA ILE A 93 -9.65 -20.89 -13.93
C ILE A 93 -10.39 -20.05 -14.99
N ALA A 94 -11.64 -20.38 -15.31
CA ALA A 94 -12.44 -19.64 -16.28
C ALA A 94 -12.64 -18.18 -15.87
N LEU A 95 -12.95 -17.91 -14.60
CA LEU A 95 -13.09 -16.55 -14.07
C LEU A 95 -11.77 -15.77 -14.09
N SER A 96 -10.66 -16.42 -13.77
CA SER A 96 -9.34 -15.78 -13.81
C SER A 96 -8.99 -15.31 -15.22
N TYR A 97 -9.20 -16.17 -16.23
CA TYR A 97 -8.88 -15.86 -17.62
C TYR A 97 -9.88 -14.85 -18.24
N GLY A 98 -11.17 -14.93 -17.89
CA GLY A 98 -12.21 -14.01 -18.36
C GLY A 98 -12.14 -12.60 -17.75
N SER A 99 -11.47 -12.42 -16.61
CA SER A 99 -11.40 -11.12 -15.93
C SER A 99 -10.62 -10.05 -16.72
N VAL A 100 -9.58 -10.45 -17.47
CA VAL A 100 -8.72 -9.53 -18.23
C VAL A 100 -9.46 -8.83 -19.38
N PRO A 101 -10.15 -9.54 -20.31
CA PRO A 101 -10.90 -8.88 -21.37
C PRO A 101 -12.07 -8.06 -20.82
N LEU A 102 -12.74 -8.52 -19.76
CA LEU A 102 -13.80 -7.76 -19.10
C LEU A 102 -13.29 -6.43 -18.54
N TYR A 103 -12.12 -6.44 -17.88
CA TYR A 103 -11.49 -5.23 -17.38
C TYR A 103 -11.15 -4.25 -18.52
N LYS A 104 -10.62 -4.74 -19.64
CA LYS A 104 -10.32 -3.90 -20.81
C LYS A 104 -11.57 -3.24 -21.39
N MET A 105 -12.66 -4.01 -21.54
CA MET A 105 -13.93 -3.49 -22.05
C MET A 105 -14.51 -2.40 -21.14
N ILE A 106 -14.44 -2.59 -19.83
CA ILE A 106 -14.90 -1.59 -18.85
C ILE A 106 -13.98 -0.36 -18.89
N CYS A 107 -12.66 -0.52 -18.94
CA CYS A 107 -11.74 0.61 -18.94
C CYS A 107 -11.87 1.47 -20.21
N GLN A 108 -12.11 0.84 -21.37
CA GLN A 108 -12.29 1.56 -22.63
C GLN A 108 -13.63 2.30 -22.72
N THR A 109 -14.68 1.77 -22.11
CA THR A 109 -16.02 2.40 -22.12
C THR A 109 -16.19 3.46 -21.03
N THR A 110 -15.51 3.32 -19.89
CA THR A 110 -15.66 4.23 -18.74
C THR A 110 -14.55 5.27 -18.61
N GLY A 111 -13.42 5.14 -19.31
CA GLY A 111 -12.32 6.11 -19.26
C GLY A 111 -11.65 6.25 -17.88
N TRP A 112 -11.81 5.26 -17.00
CA TRP A 112 -11.27 5.28 -15.64
C TRP A 112 -9.73 5.35 -15.66
N GLY A 113 -9.15 6.40 -15.04
CA GLY A 113 -7.70 6.65 -15.04
C GLY A 113 -7.20 7.65 -16.07
N GLY A 114 -8.09 8.37 -16.78
CA GLY A 114 -7.72 9.47 -17.66
C GLY A 114 -7.14 9.03 -19.01
N GLN A 115 -7.34 7.75 -19.39
CA GLN A 115 -7.15 7.32 -20.77
C GLN A 115 -8.37 7.73 -21.60
N PRO A 116 -8.18 8.44 -22.72
CA PRO A 116 -9.29 8.88 -23.56
C PRO A 116 -9.98 7.68 -24.21
N ILE A 117 -11.31 7.76 -24.27
CA ILE A 117 -12.16 6.79 -24.95
C ILE A 117 -11.84 6.89 -26.45
N ARG A 118 -11.67 5.75 -27.12
CA ARG A 118 -11.61 5.75 -28.60
C ARG A 118 -13.03 5.98 -29.09
N VAL A 119 -13.41 7.23 -29.34
CA VAL A 119 -14.76 7.62 -29.81
C VAL A 119 -14.97 7.29 -31.30
N HIS A 120 -14.09 6.50 -31.92
CA HIS A 120 -14.21 6.09 -33.32
C HIS A 120 -14.29 4.55 -33.42
N GLY A 121 -15.50 4.02 -33.65
CA GLY A 121 -15.71 2.63 -34.07
C GLY A 121 -16.40 1.68 -33.09
N GLY A 122 -17.47 2.12 -32.41
CA GLY A 122 -18.39 1.20 -31.72
C GLY A 122 -19.47 0.69 -32.70
N PRO A 123 -19.78 -0.62 -32.74
CA PRO A 123 -20.83 -1.13 -33.63
C PRO A 123 -22.21 -0.64 -33.13
N GLY A 124 -22.75 0.39 -33.79
CA GLY A 124 -24.12 0.86 -33.55
C GLY A 124 -24.32 2.37 -33.42
N SER A 125 -23.29 3.21 -33.50
CA SER A 125 -23.47 4.66 -33.64
C SER A 125 -23.46 5.03 -35.12
N ASN A 126 -24.56 5.61 -35.60
CA ASN A 126 -24.66 6.17 -36.93
C ASN A 126 -23.48 7.14 -37.15
N ASP A 127 -22.74 6.93 -38.23
CA ASP A 127 -21.67 7.79 -38.72
C ASP A 127 -22.27 9.14 -39.17
N GLU A 128 -22.69 9.98 -38.23
CA GLU A 128 -22.92 11.39 -38.52
C GLU A 128 -21.56 12.08 -38.63
N ASP A 129 -21.32 12.64 -39.81
CA ASP A 129 -20.11 13.31 -40.27
C ASP A 129 -19.34 14.03 -39.16
N ILE A 130 -18.14 13.51 -38.86
CA ILE A 130 -17.14 14.10 -37.96
C ILE A 130 -16.97 15.61 -38.27
N SER A 131 -17.09 15.98 -39.54
CA SER A 131 -17.05 17.34 -40.10
C SER A 131 -18.01 18.34 -39.43
N GLN A 132 -19.19 17.92 -38.97
CA GLN A 132 -20.17 18.81 -38.35
C GLN A 132 -19.78 19.24 -36.93
N ARG A 133 -18.88 18.49 -36.26
CA ARG A 133 -18.41 18.78 -34.90
C ARG A 133 -17.18 19.69 -34.83
N LEU A 134 -16.51 19.96 -35.96
CA LEU A 134 -15.35 20.87 -36.03
C LEU A 134 -15.73 22.33 -36.28
N VAL A 135 -16.99 22.71 -36.04
CA VAL A 135 -17.44 24.10 -36.12
C VAL A 135 -17.20 24.78 -34.77
N PRO A 136 -16.42 25.87 -34.71
CA PRO A 136 -16.13 26.54 -33.45
C PRO A 136 -17.39 27.21 -32.89
N VAL A 137 -17.71 26.93 -31.63
CA VAL A 137 -18.79 27.60 -30.89
C VAL A 137 -18.23 28.88 -30.27
N THR A 138 -18.53 30.02 -30.87
CA THR A 138 -17.96 31.33 -30.47
C THR A 138 -18.64 31.97 -29.26
N ASP A 139 -19.77 31.43 -28.80
CA ASP A 139 -20.61 32.03 -27.75
C ASP A 139 -20.10 31.77 -26.32
N VAL A 140 -18.98 31.05 -26.18
CA VAL A 140 -18.46 30.54 -24.90
C VAL A 140 -17.03 31.04 -24.66
N PRO A 141 -16.60 31.26 -23.40
CA PRO A 141 -15.20 31.54 -23.10
C PRO A 141 -14.22 30.49 -23.65
N ARG A 142 -13.08 30.97 -24.16
CA ARG A 142 -11.99 30.10 -24.63
C ARG A 142 -11.43 29.25 -23.50
N ILE A 143 -11.21 27.97 -23.78
CA ILE A 143 -10.59 27.02 -22.87
C ILE A 143 -9.08 27.14 -23.01
N ARG A 144 -8.38 27.22 -21.87
CA ARG A 144 -6.91 27.25 -21.81
C ARG A 144 -6.38 25.82 -21.87
N VAL A 145 -5.70 25.47 -22.95
CA VAL A 145 -4.98 24.20 -23.07
C VAL A 145 -3.52 24.46 -22.70
N THR A 146 -3.04 23.83 -21.62
CA THR A 146 -1.66 23.90 -21.17
C THR A 146 -0.89 22.64 -21.59
N PHE A 147 0.33 22.82 -22.06
CA PHE A 147 1.17 21.75 -22.56
C PHE A 147 2.29 21.46 -21.56
N SER A 148 2.36 20.22 -21.09
CA SER A 148 3.46 19.77 -20.25
C SER A 148 4.22 18.64 -20.95
N SER A 149 5.52 18.58 -20.67
CA SER A 149 6.43 17.55 -21.18
C SER A 149 7.23 16.96 -20.03
N SER A 150 7.40 15.64 -20.06
CA SER A 150 8.33 14.91 -19.22
C SER A 150 9.04 13.81 -20.00
N VAL A 151 10.23 13.44 -19.53
CA VAL A 151 11.07 12.39 -20.13
C VAL A 151 11.50 11.46 -19.00
N SER A 152 11.60 10.16 -19.25
CA SER A 152 12.14 9.23 -18.25
C SER A 152 13.66 9.42 -18.08
N ASP A 153 14.18 9.21 -16.86
CA ASP A 153 15.61 9.42 -16.53
C ASP A 153 16.57 8.53 -17.37
N VAL A 154 16.04 7.46 -17.97
CA VAL A 154 16.78 6.52 -18.82
C VAL A 154 16.95 7.05 -20.26
N LEU A 155 16.15 8.04 -20.66
CA LEU A 155 16.17 8.61 -21.99
C LEU A 155 16.86 9.98 -21.94
N PRO A 156 18.10 10.12 -22.45
CA PRO A 156 18.86 11.38 -22.43
C PRO A 156 18.35 12.37 -23.49
N TRP A 157 17.04 12.62 -23.52
CA TRP A 157 16.39 13.55 -24.42
C TRP A 157 15.96 14.80 -23.69
N LYS A 158 16.03 15.94 -24.38
CA LYS A 158 15.35 17.16 -23.95
C LYS A 158 14.06 17.28 -24.74
N PHE A 159 12.94 17.22 -24.05
CA PHE A 159 11.62 17.33 -24.65
C PHE A 159 10.87 18.50 -24.02
N THR A 160 10.55 19.52 -24.83
CA THR A 160 9.92 20.74 -24.36
C THR A 160 8.84 21.21 -25.32
N PRO A 161 7.67 21.65 -24.83
CA PRO A 161 6.69 22.31 -25.68
C PRO A 161 7.26 23.65 -26.16
N GLN A 162 7.05 23.98 -27.44
CA GLN A 162 7.37 25.31 -27.98
C GLN A 162 6.41 26.37 -27.42
N GLN A 163 5.13 26.00 -27.27
CA GLN A 163 4.08 26.83 -26.70
C GLN A 163 3.58 26.22 -25.40
N ARG A 164 3.62 26.96 -24.30
CA ARG A 164 3.17 26.45 -22.98
C ARG A 164 1.65 26.46 -22.83
N GLU A 165 0.96 27.36 -23.52
CA GLU A 165 -0.49 27.46 -23.49
C GLU A 165 -1.05 27.96 -24.82
N VAL A 166 -2.24 27.46 -25.16
CA VAL A 166 -3.05 27.91 -26.29
C VAL A 166 -4.50 28.04 -25.80
N ARG A 167 -5.22 29.08 -26.26
CA ARG A 167 -6.63 29.30 -25.91
C ARG A 167 -7.51 29.07 -27.13
N VAL A 168 -8.40 28.09 -27.05
CA VAL A 168 -9.25 27.63 -28.16
C VAL A 168 -10.71 27.64 -27.77
N PHE A 169 -11.58 27.83 -28.75
CA PHE A 169 -13.01 27.59 -28.59
C PHE A 169 -13.31 26.08 -28.64
N PRO A 170 -14.34 25.59 -27.94
CA PRO A 170 -14.90 24.26 -28.19
C PRO A 170 -15.30 24.13 -29.67
N GLY A 171 -14.92 23.03 -30.32
CA GLY A 171 -15.08 22.79 -31.76
C GLY A 171 -13.96 23.38 -32.64
N GLU A 172 -13.10 24.25 -32.10
CA GLU A 172 -11.93 24.78 -32.83
C GLU A 172 -10.80 23.75 -32.86
N THR A 173 -10.19 23.58 -34.03
CA THR A 173 -8.98 22.77 -34.18
C THR A 173 -7.74 23.60 -33.90
N ALA A 174 -6.77 23.03 -33.18
CA ALA A 174 -5.53 23.70 -32.88
C ALA A 174 -4.32 22.78 -33.08
N LEU A 175 -3.21 23.42 -33.45
CA LEU A 175 -1.92 22.78 -33.66
C LEU A 175 -0.93 23.32 -32.62
N ALA A 176 -0.27 22.41 -31.91
CA ALA A 176 0.81 22.72 -30.99
C ALA A 176 2.09 21.97 -31.40
N PHE A 177 3.25 22.57 -31.16
CA PHE A 177 4.55 21.97 -31.47
C PHE A 177 5.30 21.61 -30.20
N TYR A 178 5.95 20.45 -30.24
CA TYR A 178 6.94 20.06 -29.25
C TYR A 178 8.29 19.84 -29.92
N THR A 179 9.37 20.24 -29.26
CA THR A 179 10.72 19.98 -29.74
C THR A 179 11.35 18.89 -28.90
N ALA A 180 11.87 17.87 -29.58
CA ALA A 180 12.69 16.82 -28.98
C ALA A 180 14.13 16.96 -29.48
N THR A 181 15.08 16.84 -28.55
CA THR A 181 16.52 16.85 -28.83
C THR A 181 17.16 15.62 -28.23
N ASN A 182 17.80 14.79 -29.04
CA ASN A 182 18.62 13.69 -28.54
C ASN A 182 19.98 14.24 -28.08
N LYS A 183 20.29 14.17 -26.79
CA LYS A 183 21.58 14.63 -26.24
C LYS A 183 22.63 13.53 -26.14
N SER A 184 22.35 12.33 -26.65
CA SER A 184 23.29 11.22 -26.65
C SER A 184 24.02 11.07 -27.97
N ASP A 185 25.12 10.31 -27.93
CA ASP A 185 25.95 9.98 -29.08
C ASP A 185 25.43 8.77 -29.87
N GLN A 186 24.23 8.28 -29.55
CA GLN A 186 23.62 7.10 -30.18
C GLN A 186 22.19 7.40 -30.64
N ASP A 187 21.78 6.72 -31.71
CA ASP A 187 20.40 6.71 -32.17
C ASP A 187 19.53 6.03 -31.10
N ILE A 188 18.48 6.71 -30.64
CA ILE A 188 17.55 6.15 -29.66
C ILE A 188 16.14 6.17 -30.25
N ILE A 189 15.37 5.13 -29.94
CA ILE A 189 13.96 5.05 -30.29
C ILE A 189 13.13 5.33 -29.02
N GLY A 190 12.24 6.30 -29.13
CA GLY A 190 11.34 6.73 -28.07
C GLY A 190 9.88 6.48 -28.44
N VAL A 191 9.07 6.12 -27.44
CA VAL A 191 7.62 6.07 -27.54
C VAL A 191 7.04 7.01 -26.50
N ALA A 192 6.02 7.78 -26.89
CA ALA A 192 5.39 8.75 -26.00
C ALA A 192 4.00 8.30 -25.56
N THR A 193 3.68 8.48 -24.29
CA THR A 193 2.31 8.35 -23.81
C THR A 193 1.78 9.72 -23.40
N TYR A 194 0.46 9.88 -23.47
CA TYR A 194 -0.19 11.12 -23.08
C TYR A 194 -1.29 10.88 -22.06
N SER A 195 -1.55 11.92 -21.27
CA SER A 195 -2.69 11.98 -20.36
C SER A 195 -3.28 13.38 -20.34
N VAL A 196 -4.60 13.46 -20.15
CA VAL A 196 -5.34 14.71 -20.08
C VAL A 196 -5.81 14.94 -18.64
N THR A 197 -5.59 16.14 -18.12
CA THR A 197 -6.01 16.56 -16.77
C THR A 197 -6.85 17.83 -16.87
N PRO A 198 -8.01 17.95 -16.19
CA PRO A 198 -8.65 16.96 -15.33
C PRO A 198 -9.26 15.78 -16.12
N ALA A 199 -9.40 14.62 -15.46
CA ALA A 199 -9.84 13.37 -16.11
C ALA A 199 -11.25 13.44 -16.73
N GLN A 200 -12.09 14.37 -16.27
CA GLN A 200 -13.45 14.58 -16.79
C GLN A 200 -13.46 15.14 -18.22
N VAL A 201 -12.37 15.76 -18.66
CA VAL A 201 -12.21 16.31 -20.02
C VAL A 201 -11.75 15.24 -21.02
N ALA A 202 -11.15 14.15 -20.53
CA ALA A 202 -10.60 13.09 -21.37
C ALA A 202 -11.54 12.54 -22.47
N PRO A 203 -12.87 12.38 -22.26
CA PRO A 203 -13.77 11.94 -23.33
C PRO A 203 -14.04 13.00 -24.41
N TYR A 204 -13.87 14.28 -24.10
CA TYR A 204 -14.10 15.41 -25.00
C TYR A 204 -12.81 15.94 -25.65
N PHE A 205 -11.66 15.37 -25.29
CA PHE A 205 -10.37 15.75 -25.86
C PHE A 205 -9.99 14.76 -26.93
N SER A 206 -10.10 15.19 -28.18
CA SER A 206 -9.87 14.33 -29.34
C SER A 206 -8.57 14.73 -30.04
N LYS A 207 -7.59 13.83 -29.98
CA LYS A 207 -6.30 13.99 -30.66
C LYS A 207 -6.36 13.36 -32.05
N ILE A 208 -6.39 14.20 -33.08
CA ILE A 208 -6.54 13.76 -34.48
C ILE A 208 -5.22 13.16 -35.01
N GLN A 209 -4.06 13.75 -34.68
CA GLN A 209 -2.75 13.25 -35.15
C GLN A 209 -1.72 13.21 -34.02
N CYS A 210 -1.10 12.04 -33.79
CA CYS A 210 -0.23 11.73 -32.64
C CYS A 210 1.07 11.06 -33.06
N PHE A 211 2.21 11.69 -32.76
CA PHE A 211 3.54 11.05 -32.77
C PHE A 211 3.70 9.92 -31.72
N CYS A 212 2.67 9.69 -30.90
CA CYS A 212 2.78 9.00 -29.62
C CYS A 212 2.71 7.49 -29.73
N PHE A 213 2.08 6.99 -30.81
CA PHE A 213 1.97 5.57 -31.05
C PHE A 213 2.92 5.07 -32.14
N GLU A 214 3.68 5.98 -32.74
CA GLU A 214 4.71 5.65 -33.72
C GLU A 214 6.07 5.76 -33.05
N GLU A 215 6.92 4.79 -33.32
CA GLU A 215 8.28 4.73 -32.81
C GLU A 215 9.09 5.88 -33.41
N GLN A 216 9.44 6.87 -32.58
CA GLN A 216 10.24 8.01 -33.03
C GLN A 216 11.71 7.67 -32.85
N ARG A 217 12.42 7.49 -33.96
CA ARG A 217 13.87 7.35 -33.97
C ARG A 217 14.49 8.74 -34.13
N LEU A 218 15.32 9.14 -33.18
CA LEU A 218 16.13 10.37 -33.27
C LEU A 218 17.60 9.98 -33.36
N ALA A 219 18.30 10.48 -34.37
CA ALA A 219 19.73 10.30 -34.50
C ALA A 219 20.49 11.01 -33.37
N ALA A 220 21.75 10.64 -33.17
CA ALA A 220 22.62 11.30 -32.21
C ALA A 220 22.69 12.83 -32.46
N GLY A 221 22.38 13.64 -31.44
CA GLY A 221 22.38 15.11 -31.55
C GLY A 221 21.22 15.73 -32.33
N GLU A 222 20.30 14.93 -32.89
CA GLU A 222 19.23 15.45 -33.75
C GLU A 222 18.15 16.20 -32.96
N THR A 223 17.63 17.28 -33.56
CA THR A 223 16.50 18.05 -33.06
C THR A 223 15.33 17.96 -34.04
N VAL A 224 14.18 17.47 -33.59
CA VAL A 224 12.97 17.34 -34.41
C VAL A 224 11.80 18.03 -33.73
N ASP A 225 11.01 18.74 -34.54
CA ASP A 225 9.75 19.35 -34.12
C ASP A 225 8.57 18.43 -34.46
N MET A 226 7.84 18.03 -33.43
CA MET A 226 6.71 17.11 -33.51
C MET A 226 5.39 17.88 -33.35
N PRO A 227 4.55 17.95 -34.41
CA PRO A 227 3.24 18.59 -34.33
C PRO A 227 2.23 17.72 -33.58
N VAL A 228 1.30 18.38 -32.89
CA VAL A 228 0.15 17.78 -32.21
C VAL A 228 -1.10 18.50 -32.67
N PHE A 229 -1.95 17.80 -33.40
CA PHE A 229 -3.24 18.31 -33.87
C PHE A 229 -4.37 17.76 -33.01
N PHE A 230 -5.15 18.65 -32.41
CA PHE A 230 -6.22 18.30 -31.48
C PHE A 230 -7.40 19.26 -31.60
N TYR A 231 -8.55 18.83 -31.09
CA TYR A 231 -9.74 19.66 -30.90
C TYR A 231 -10.45 19.26 -29.60
N LEU A 232 -11.32 20.15 -29.14
CA LEU A 232 -12.19 19.94 -27.98
C LEU A 232 -13.61 19.77 -28.48
N ASP A 233 -14.28 18.69 -28.12
CA ASP A 233 -15.65 18.42 -28.55
C ASP A 233 -16.64 19.45 -27.95
N PRO A 234 -17.54 20.04 -28.74
CA PRO A 234 -18.50 21.05 -28.26
C PRO A 234 -19.49 20.49 -27.22
N ASP A 235 -19.67 19.17 -27.17
CA ASP A 235 -20.51 18.47 -26.19
C ASP A 235 -20.06 18.68 -24.74
N LEU A 236 -18.81 19.14 -24.52
CA LEU A 236 -18.32 19.52 -23.19
C LEU A 236 -19.18 20.61 -22.53
N LEU A 237 -19.92 21.40 -23.32
CA LEU A 237 -20.80 22.46 -22.83
C LEU A 237 -22.10 21.95 -22.24
N ASN A 238 -22.56 20.79 -22.74
CA ASN A 238 -23.82 20.18 -22.35
C ASN A 238 -23.67 19.33 -21.07
N ASP A 239 -22.44 18.97 -20.69
CA ASP A 239 -22.16 18.14 -19.52
C ASP A 239 -22.10 18.97 -18.22
N ILE A 240 -22.89 18.54 -17.23
CA ILE A 240 -22.94 19.14 -15.90
C ILE A 240 -21.59 18.99 -15.18
N ASN A 241 -20.85 17.91 -15.43
CA ASN A 241 -19.56 17.64 -14.80
C ASN A 241 -18.45 18.60 -15.27
N MET A 242 -18.62 19.23 -16.44
CA MET A 242 -17.65 20.15 -17.01
C MET A 242 -17.79 21.60 -16.51
N LYS A 243 -18.77 21.88 -15.65
CA LYS A 243 -18.99 23.21 -15.07
C LYS A 243 -17.76 23.69 -14.29
N GLY A 244 -17.17 24.80 -14.75
CA GLY A 244 -16.01 25.43 -14.11
C GLY A 244 -14.65 24.94 -14.63
N VAL A 245 -14.61 24.00 -15.57
CA VAL A 245 -13.36 23.55 -16.19
C VAL A 245 -12.96 24.52 -17.29
N GLN A 246 -12.03 25.42 -16.99
CA GLN A 246 -11.49 26.40 -17.94
C GLN A 246 -10.08 26.08 -18.40
N THR A 247 -9.42 25.12 -17.74
CA THR A 247 -8.03 24.74 -18.00
C THR A 247 -7.92 23.24 -18.21
N VAL A 248 -7.31 22.86 -19.33
CA VAL A 248 -7.04 21.48 -19.73
C VAL A 248 -5.55 21.33 -19.89
N THR A 249 -4.95 20.36 -19.21
CA THR A 249 -3.52 20.10 -19.31
C THR A 249 -3.28 18.82 -20.09
N LEU A 250 -2.54 18.95 -21.19
CA LEU A 250 -2.06 17.84 -22.00
C LEU A 250 -0.63 17.50 -21.57
N ASN A 251 -0.48 16.37 -20.89
CA ASN A 251 0.81 15.88 -20.43
C ASN A 251 1.35 14.83 -21.41
N TYR A 252 2.57 15.05 -21.90
CA TYR A 252 3.32 14.04 -22.67
C TYR A 252 4.50 13.51 -21.87
N THR A 253 4.68 12.19 -21.90
CA THR A 253 5.83 11.52 -21.29
C THR A 253 6.51 10.58 -22.29
N PHE A 254 7.82 10.76 -22.49
CA PHE A 254 8.63 9.88 -23.33
C PHE A 254 9.30 8.73 -22.56
N PHE A 255 9.24 7.54 -23.15
CA PHE A 255 9.89 6.33 -22.68
C PHE A 255 10.82 5.77 -23.76
N LYS A 256 11.96 5.21 -23.35
CA LYS A 256 12.84 4.47 -24.26
C LYS A 256 12.16 3.15 -24.66
N ALA A 257 12.05 2.88 -25.96
CA ALA A 257 11.60 1.58 -26.44
C ALA A 257 12.68 0.53 -26.13
N LYS A 258 12.30 -0.58 -25.48
CA LYS A 258 13.17 -1.75 -25.32
C LYS A 258 12.69 -2.82 -26.31
N TYR A 259 13.57 -3.24 -27.21
CA TYR A 259 13.37 -4.40 -28.06
C TYR A 259 14.10 -5.59 -27.41
N ASP A 260 13.44 -6.74 -27.33
CA ASP A 260 14.12 -7.99 -26.99
C ASP A 260 14.91 -8.48 -28.23
N ASP A 261 15.91 -9.36 -28.06
CA ASP A 261 16.85 -9.81 -29.12
C ASP A 261 16.18 -10.42 -30.37
N ASN A 262 14.87 -10.70 -30.30
CA ASN A 262 14.04 -11.21 -31.39
C ASN A 262 13.26 -10.11 -32.15
N GLY A 263 13.55 -8.83 -31.91
CA GLY A 263 12.91 -7.69 -32.59
C GLY A 263 11.48 -7.40 -32.15
N ALA A 264 10.99 -8.00 -31.06
CA ALA A 264 9.65 -7.78 -30.54
C ALA A 264 9.59 -6.57 -29.56
N PHE A 265 8.59 -5.70 -29.73
CA PHE A 265 8.36 -4.54 -28.87
C PHE A 265 7.93 -4.95 -27.47
N LYS A 266 8.69 -4.54 -26.44
CA LYS A 266 8.33 -4.72 -25.04
C LYS A 266 7.72 -3.43 -24.51
N ALA A 267 6.39 -3.43 -24.34
CA ALA A 267 5.69 -2.29 -23.77
C ALA A 267 6.35 -1.88 -22.43
N PRO A 268 6.57 -0.57 -22.19
CA PRO A 268 7.12 -0.10 -20.93
C PRO A 268 6.13 -0.48 -19.83
N SER A 269 6.46 -1.50 -19.04
CA SER A 269 5.60 -1.91 -17.95
C SER A 269 5.51 -0.78 -16.94
N SER A 270 4.30 -0.34 -16.59
CA SER A 270 4.04 0.56 -15.46
C SER A 270 4.31 -0.09 -14.09
N ALA A 271 4.83 -1.32 -14.07
CA ALA A 271 5.39 -1.96 -12.91
C ALA A 271 6.89 -1.65 -12.80
N PRO A 272 7.45 -1.40 -11.59
CA PRO A 272 8.88 -1.27 -11.44
C PRO A 272 9.51 -2.64 -11.76
N LEU A 273 10.10 -2.76 -12.95
CA LEU A 273 10.88 -3.93 -13.31
C LEU A 273 12.07 -3.99 -12.37
N ARG A 274 12.21 -5.15 -11.71
CA ARG A 274 13.47 -5.61 -11.16
C ARG A 274 14.45 -5.70 -12.34
N GLU A 275 15.20 -4.64 -12.57
CA GLU A 275 16.28 -4.62 -13.53
C GLU A 275 17.43 -5.48 -12.98
N SER A 276 17.85 -6.42 -13.80
CA SER A 276 19.01 -7.29 -13.63
C SER A 276 20.31 -6.47 -13.56
N LEU A 277 21.09 -6.73 -12.51
CA LEU A 277 22.55 -6.72 -12.43
C LEU A 277 23.30 -5.81 -13.43
N ILE A 278 23.38 -4.52 -13.11
CA ILE A 278 24.62 -3.76 -13.24
C ILE A 278 24.85 -3.09 -11.89
N ILE A 279 25.98 -3.43 -11.26
CA ILE A 279 26.37 -2.95 -9.94
C ILE A 279 26.90 -1.52 -10.12
N ASP A 280 26.00 -0.55 -10.06
CA ASP A 280 26.37 0.81 -9.69
C ASP A 280 26.70 0.81 -8.20
N SER A 281 27.99 0.89 -7.90
CA SER A 281 28.60 0.69 -6.57
C SER A 281 28.21 1.74 -5.53
N ASN A 282 27.29 2.66 -5.81
CA ASN A 282 26.81 3.66 -4.85
C ASN A 282 25.29 3.94 -4.91
N ALA A 283 24.48 2.98 -5.39
CA ALA A 283 23.03 3.05 -5.19
C ALA A 283 22.67 2.69 -3.73
N ALA A 284 21.93 3.56 -3.05
CA ALA A 284 21.52 3.38 -1.66
C ALA A 284 20.89 1.99 -1.42
N LYS A 285 21.63 1.15 -0.69
CA LYS A 285 21.36 -0.28 -0.49
C LYS A 285 19.99 -0.49 0.18
N MET A 286 18.94 -0.72 -0.61
CA MET A 286 17.62 -1.12 -0.09
C MET A 286 17.66 -2.50 0.54
N LYS A 287 16.74 -2.78 1.47
CA LYS A 287 16.66 -4.07 2.18
C LYS A 287 16.34 -5.20 1.19
N THR A 288 17.28 -6.12 0.99
CA THR A 288 17.15 -7.26 0.05
C THR A 288 16.65 -8.56 0.70
N SER A 289 16.73 -8.69 2.02
CA SER A 289 16.42 -9.95 2.71
C SER A 289 14.91 -10.27 2.65
N PRO A 290 14.49 -11.45 2.17
CA PRO A 290 13.07 -11.83 2.09
C PRO A 290 12.44 -12.13 3.46
N THR A 291 13.25 -12.52 4.45
CA THR A 291 12.77 -12.96 5.78
C THR A 291 12.36 -11.79 6.68
N VAL A 292 12.96 -10.62 6.51
CA VAL A 292 12.69 -9.47 7.37
C VAL A 292 11.54 -8.66 6.78
N SER A 293 10.48 -8.38 7.55
CA SER A 293 9.38 -7.54 7.09
C SER A 293 9.76 -6.04 7.10
N ASP A 294 9.30 -5.27 6.11
CA ASP A 294 9.35 -3.79 6.07
C ASP A 294 8.07 -3.13 6.65
N SER A 295 6.98 -3.88 6.72
CA SER A 295 5.69 -3.38 7.23
C SER A 295 5.82 -2.75 8.62
N ARG A 296 5.47 -1.45 8.69
CA ARG A 296 5.43 -0.65 9.93
C ARG A 296 4.63 -1.33 11.04
N ARG A 297 3.50 -1.98 10.70
CA ARG A 297 2.63 -2.68 11.66
C ARG A 297 3.35 -3.86 12.31
N LYS A 298 4.02 -4.69 11.49
CA LYS A 298 4.77 -5.87 11.96
C LYS A 298 5.97 -5.45 12.81
N ALA A 299 6.73 -4.45 12.36
CA ALA A 299 7.87 -3.91 13.10
C ALA A 299 7.48 -3.35 14.49
N ARG A 300 6.37 -2.59 14.57
CA ARG A 300 5.85 -2.07 15.84
C ARG A 300 5.41 -3.19 16.78
N LYS A 301 4.70 -4.20 16.27
CA LYS A 301 4.29 -5.36 17.07
C LYS A 301 5.52 -6.06 17.65
N ALA A 302 6.51 -6.38 16.82
CA ALA A 302 7.76 -7.02 17.24
C ALA A 302 8.52 -6.21 18.31
N HIS A 303 8.55 -4.88 18.21
CA HIS A 303 9.18 -4.01 19.19
C HIS A 303 8.45 -4.03 20.55
N PHE A 304 7.14 -3.79 20.58
CA PHE A 304 6.41 -3.68 21.85
C PHE A 304 6.14 -5.02 22.52
N SER A 305 6.03 -6.11 21.76
CA SER A 305 5.85 -7.47 22.28
C SER A 305 7.17 -8.25 22.46
N ALA A 306 8.32 -7.59 22.34
CA ALA A 306 9.62 -8.27 22.43
C ALA A 306 9.82 -8.97 23.79
N PRO A 307 10.48 -10.14 23.83
CA PRO A 307 10.86 -10.81 25.09
C PRO A 307 12.01 -10.05 25.79
N SER A 308 12.19 -10.28 27.10
CA SER A 308 13.15 -9.53 27.94
C SER A 308 14.60 -9.55 27.42
N SER A 309 15.04 -10.67 26.83
CA SER A 309 16.36 -10.81 26.22
C SER A 309 16.58 -9.85 25.05
N VAL A 310 15.56 -9.69 24.20
CA VAL A 310 15.58 -8.77 23.05
C VAL A 310 15.47 -7.33 23.53
N ARG A 311 14.60 -7.05 24.53
CA ARG A 311 14.48 -5.70 25.11
C ARG A 311 15.81 -5.20 25.68
N ARG A 312 16.59 -6.08 26.32
CA ARG A 312 17.95 -5.77 26.80
C ARG A 312 18.84 -5.25 25.68
N VAL A 313 18.80 -5.87 24.50
CA VAL A 313 19.62 -5.46 23.34
C VAL A 313 19.12 -4.15 22.75
N ILE A 314 17.80 -3.98 22.61
CA ILE A 314 17.18 -2.74 22.12
C ILE A 314 17.54 -1.55 23.04
N MET A 315 17.60 -1.79 24.35
CA MET A 315 17.98 -0.80 25.37
C MET A 315 19.51 -0.60 25.47
N SER A 316 20.16 -0.37 24.34
CA SER A 316 21.58 0.00 24.27
C SER A 316 21.77 1.51 24.25
N ALA A 317 22.85 2.00 24.88
CA ALA A 317 23.27 3.39 24.80
C ALA A 317 24.65 3.53 24.12
N PRO A 318 24.90 4.68 23.47
CA PRO A 318 26.23 5.04 22.99
C PRO A 318 27.24 5.20 24.14
N LEU A 319 28.48 4.83 23.87
CA LEU A 319 29.62 5.06 24.76
C LEU A 319 30.21 6.47 24.55
N SER A 320 30.87 7.02 25.56
CA SER A 320 31.70 8.24 25.46
C SER A 320 32.87 8.04 24.50
N LYS A 321 33.47 9.12 23.99
CA LYS A 321 34.56 9.03 23.01
C LYS A 321 35.75 8.21 23.54
N GLU A 322 36.11 8.43 24.80
CA GLU A 322 37.19 7.72 25.50
C GLU A 322 36.94 6.21 25.58
N LEU A 323 35.73 5.80 25.97
CA LEU A 323 35.37 4.39 26.04
C LEU A 323 35.31 3.73 24.64
N ARG A 324 34.93 4.50 23.60
CA ARG A 324 34.91 4.01 22.22
C ARG A 324 36.32 3.75 21.70
N GLU A 325 37.28 4.58 22.04
CA GLU A 325 38.69 4.38 21.68
C GLU A 325 39.28 3.19 22.43
N LYS A 326 39.01 3.08 23.74
CA LYS A 326 39.51 1.97 24.59
C LYS A 326 39.01 0.60 24.12
N TYR A 327 37.71 0.46 23.84
CA TYR A 327 37.10 -0.83 23.54
C TYR A 327 36.79 -1.07 22.05
N ASN A 328 36.92 -0.05 21.20
CA ASN A 328 36.50 -0.09 19.79
C ASN A 328 35.02 -0.47 19.59
N VAL A 329 34.13 -0.10 20.51
CA VAL A 329 32.69 -0.42 20.46
C VAL A 329 31.86 0.86 20.42
N ARG A 330 30.81 0.93 19.59
CA ARG A 330 29.95 2.14 19.48
C ARG A 330 28.93 2.28 20.60
N SER A 331 28.31 1.17 21.01
CA SER A 331 27.19 1.15 21.96
C SER A 331 27.07 -0.21 22.62
N ILE A 332 26.57 -0.23 23.85
CA ILE A 332 26.36 -1.46 24.64
C ILE A 332 25.02 -1.41 25.38
N PRO A 333 24.37 -2.56 25.66
CA PRO A 333 23.23 -2.63 26.58
C PRO A 333 23.55 -2.03 27.95
N ILE A 334 22.70 -1.12 28.42
CA ILE A 334 22.87 -0.48 29.74
C ILE A 334 22.56 -1.47 30.87
N ARG A 335 23.36 -1.40 31.94
CA ARG A 335 23.15 -2.12 33.21
C ARG A 335 22.90 -1.13 34.35
N LYS A 336 22.54 -1.68 35.51
CA LYS A 336 22.54 -0.91 36.76
C LYS A 336 23.99 -0.55 37.11
N ASP A 337 24.17 0.58 37.77
CA ASP A 337 25.44 1.12 38.24
C ASP A 337 26.41 1.60 37.15
N ASP A 338 25.98 1.66 35.89
CA ASP A 338 26.71 2.41 34.86
C ASP A 338 26.55 3.91 35.12
N GLU A 339 27.63 4.68 34.98
CA GLU A 339 27.54 6.14 35.02
C GLU A 339 27.24 6.68 33.64
N VAL A 340 26.32 7.62 33.62
CA VAL A 340 25.77 8.14 32.39
C VAL A 340 25.54 9.64 32.44
N ILE A 341 25.70 10.28 31.29
CA ILE A 341 25.38 11.70 31.06
C ILE A 341 24.16 11.76 30.14
N VAL A 342 23.19 12.60 30.50
CA VAL A 342 22.01 12.85 29.66
C VAL A 342 22.35 13.86 28.56
N ASN A 343 22.22 13.48 27.29
CA ASN A 343 22.53 14.37 26.16
C ASN A 343 21.31 15.10 25.60
N ARG A 344 20.11 14.51 25.73
CA ARG A 344 18.87 15.03 25.12
C ARG A 344 17.73 15.06 26.14
N GLY A 345 16.87 16.08 26.03
CA GLY A 345 15.71 16.29 26.90
C GLY A 345 15.94 17.36 27.97
N SER A 346 14.96 17.52 28.87
CA SER A 346 14.97 18.59 29.89
C SER A 346 16.10 18.49 30.91
N PHE A 347 16.63 17.28 31.14
CA PHE A 347 17.69 17.02 32.10
C PHE A 347 19.08 16.91 31.44
N LYS A 348 19.28 17.55 30.29
CA LYS A 348 20.55 17.53 29.55
C LYS A 348 21.71 18.06 30.42
N GLY A 349 22.86 17.41 30.32
CA GLY A 349 24.09 17.77 31.04
C GLY A 349 24.16 17.23 32.47
N ARG A 350 23.10 16.59 32.97
CA ARG A 350 23.15 15.91 34.27
C ARG A 350 23.81 14.55 34.14
N GLU A 351 24.66 14.26 35.11
CA GLU A 351 25.35 12.99 35.24
C GLU A 351 24.83 12.22 36.45
N GLY A 352 24.81 10.90 36.37
CA GLY A 352 24.43 10.05 37.49
C GLY A 352 24.55 8.57 37.16
N LYS A 353 24.48 7.73 38.20
CA LYS A 353 24.46 6.28 38.05
C LYS A 353 23.08 5.79 37.67
N VAL A 354 23.00 4.72 36.88
CA VAL A 354 21.73 4.08 36.55
C VAL A 354 21.23 3.27 37.75
N THR A 355 20.20 3.76 38.44
CA THR A 355 19.60 3.08 39.60
C THR A 355 18.84 1.82 39.18
N SER A 356 18.00 1.94 38.14
CA SER A 356 17.19 0.81 37.67
C SER A 356 16.87 0.90 36.18
N VAL A 357 16.75 -0.28 35.55
CA VAL A 357 16.44 -0.42 34.13
C VAL A 357 15.07 -1.09 34.00
N TYR A 358 14.07 -0.32 33.61
CA TYR A 358 12.70 -0.81 33.45
C TYR A 358 12.41 -1.22 32.01
N ARG A 359 12.68 -2.50 31.71
CA ARG A 359 12.56 -3.07 30.35
C ARG A 359 11.13 -3.11 29.79
N LEU A 360 10.11 -3.17 30.65
CA LEU A 360 8.72 -3.22 30.16
C LEU A 360 8.32 -1.92 29.44
N LYS A 361 8.79 -0.78 29.96
CA LYS A 361 8.49 0.56 29.43
C LYS A 361 9.62 1.17 28.60
N TYR A 362 10.72 0.45 28.35
CA TYR A 362 11.91 0.96 27.65
C TYR A 362 12.53 2.20 28.30
N VAL A 363 12.57 2.22 29.63
CA VAL A 363 12.98 3.38 30.43
C VAL A 363 14.12 3.00 31.38
N ILE A 364 15.08 3.90 31.54
CA ILE A 364 16.10 3.87 32.59
C ILE A 364 15.82 4.99 33.60
N HIS A 365 16.15 4.73 34.86
CA HIS A 365 16.15 5.71 35.93
C HIS A 365 17.58 6.02 36.31
N VAL A 366 17.94 7.30 36.25
CA VAL A 366 19.27 7.81 36.55
C VAL A 366 19.20 8.57 37.87
N GLU A 367 20.22 8.37 38.69
CA GLU A 367 20.42 9.10 39.94
C GLU A 367 20.45 10.62 39.67
N ARG A 368 19.93 11.43 40.59
CA ARG A 368 19.86 12.91 40.48
C ARG A 368 18.93 13.44 39.37
N VAL A 369 18.27 12.56 38.61
CA VAL A 369 17.22 12.90 37.65
C VAL A 369 15.86 12.57 38.25
N THR A 370 15.39 13.46 39.11
CA THR A 370 14.11 13.37 39.79
C THR A 370 13.21 14.54 39.43
N ARG A 371 11.91 14.36 39.65
CA ARG A 371 10.90 15.41 39.63
C ARG A 371 10.15 15.36 40.95
N ASP A 372 10.00 16.53 41.56
CA ASP A 372 9.25 16.66 42.81
C ASP A 372 7.75 16.67 42.53
N LYS A 373 7.01 15.91 43.33
CA LYS A 373 5.55 15.96 43.36
C LYS A 373 5.08 17.12 44.22
N VAL A 374 3.81 17.49 44.08
CA VAL A 374 3.14 18.45 44.99
C VAL A 374 3.17 18.01 46.45
N SER A 375 3.37 16.72 46.73
CA SER A 375 3.52 16.16 48.06
C SER A 375 4.94 16.31 48.65
N GLY A 376 5.88 16.93 47.92
CA GLY A 376 7.29 17.06 48.32
C GLY A 376 8.15 15.81 48.09
N GLN A 377 7.56 14.67 47.70
CA GLN A 377 8.30 13.45 47.38
C GLN A 377 8.95 13.54 45.98
N SER A 378 10.27 13.35 45.92
CA SER A 378 11.02 13.26 44.67
C SER A 378 10.86 11.89 44.00
N VAL A 379 10.43 11.85 42.74
CA VAL A 379 10.28 10.61 41.96
C VAL A 379 11.25 10.59 40.78
N PRO A 380 11.94 9.47 40.51
CA PRO A 380 12.86 9.38 39.38
C PRO A 380 12.12 9.52 38.06
N VAL A 381 12.63 10.39 37.19
CA VAL A 381 12.10 10.58 35.85
C VAL A 381 12.61 9.46 34.95
N GLY A 382 11.74 8.94 34.11
CA GLY A 382 12.10 7.92 33.13
C GLY A 382 12.76 8.51 31.89
N ILE A 383 13.97 8.06 31.55
CA ILE A 383 14.69 8.47 30.34
C ILE A 383 14.86 7.27 29.41
N HIS A 384 14.78 7.47 28.10
CA HIS A 384 15.09 6.41 27.13
C HIS A 384 16.61 6.30 26.93
N PRO A 385 17.20 5.08 26.91
CA PRO A 385 18.65 4.87 26.85
C PRO A 385 19.36 5.54 25.67
N SER A 386 18.70 5.73 24.53
CA SER A 386 19.30 6.41 23.37
C SER A 386 19.57 7.89 23.58
N ASN A 387 18.98 8.53 24.60
CA ASN A 387 19.16 9.96 24.91
C ASN A 387 20.34 10.23 25.85
N VAL A 388 21.08 9.19 26.19
CA VAL A 388 22.08 9.15 27.24
C VAL A 388 23.39 8.61 26.67
N VAL A 389 24.53 9.06 27.19
CA VAL A 389 25.86 8.55 26.86
C VAL A 389 26.48 7.95 28.11
N ILE A 390 27.07 6.76 27.98
CA ILE A 390 27.76 6.10 29.09
C ILE A 390 29.16 6.68 29.23
N THR A 391 29.51 7.13 30.42
CA THR A 391 30.86 7.65 30.76
C THR A 391 31.73 6.61 31.41
N SER A 392 31.19 5.81 32.31
CA SER A 392 31.88 4.69 32.95
C SER A 392 31.02 3.42 32.92
N LEU A 393 31.69 2.28 32.73
CA LEU A 393 31.05 0.98 32.61
C LEU A 393 31.34 0.17 33.87
N LYS A 394 30.30 -0.43 34.46
CA LYS A 394 30.51 -1.50 35.43
C LYS A 394 30.91 -2.78 34.71
N MET A 395 32.13 -3.26 34.95
CA MET A 395 32.71 -4.45 34.31
C MET A 395 32.33 -5.72 35.07
N ASP A 396 31.90 -6.73 34.32
CA ASP A 396 31.64 -8.09 34.77
C ASP A 396 32.21 -9.04 33.71
N LYS A 397 32.49 -10.31 34.05
CA LYS A 397 32.98 -11.34 33.10
C LYS A 397 32.14 -11.41 31.81
N ASP A 398 30.81 -11.40 31.94
CA ASP A 398 29.91 -11.42 30.79
C ASP A 398 29.97 -10.14 29.95
N ARG A 399 30.28 -9.01 30.57
CA ARG A 399 30.34 -7.72 29.89
C ARG A 399 31.63 -7.59 29.08
N GLU A 400 32.73 -8.07 29.64
CA GLU A 400 34.02 -8.21 28.95
C GLU A 400 33.87 -9.09 27.70
N ALA A 401 33.25 -10.28 27.85
CA ALA A 401 32.98 -11.17 26.73
C ALA A 401 32.11 -10.51 25.63
N ILE A 402 31.15 -9.66 26.00
CA ILE A 402 30.35 -8.90 25.03
C ILE A 402 31.21 -7.87 24.29
N LEU A 403 32.07 -7.13 25.00
CA LEU A 403 32.95 -6.13 24.42
C LEU A 403 33.95 -6.75 23.45
N GLU A 404 34.62 -7.82 23.86
CA GLU A 404 35.58 -8.55 23.03
C GLU A 404 34.93 -9.10 21.76
N ARG A 405 33.77 -9.75 21.89
CA ARG A 405 33.03 -10.28 20.74
C ARG A 405 32.63 -9.18 19.75
N ILE A 406 32.19 -8.02 20.23
CA ILE A 406 31.82 -6.89 19.34
C ILE A 406 33.08 -6.31 18.68
N LYS A 407 34.19 -6.19 19.42
CA LYS A 407 35.49 -5.72 18.90
C LYS A 407 35.96 -6.60 17.73
N VAL A 408 36.05 -7.92 17.95
CA VAL A 408 36.42 -8.88 16.90
C VAL A 408 35.50 -8.76 15.68
N GLY A 409 34.18 -8.66 15.91
CA GLY A 409 33.20 -8.50 14.82
C GLY A 409 33.36 -7.19 14.04
N ARG A 410 33.84 -6.11 14.65
CA ARG A 410 34.16 -4.86 13.95
C ARG A 410 35.46 -4.97 13.17
N ASP A 411 36.50 -5.56 13.76
CA ASP A 411 37.81 -5.68 13.13
C ASP A 411 37.71 -6.55 11.86
N LEU A 412 36.92 -7.63 11.89
CA LEU A 412 36.62 -8.44 10.71
C LEU A 412 35.89 -7.64 9.63
N ARG A 413 34.86 -6.86 9.99
CA ARG A 413 34.14 -6.01 9.03
C ARG A 413 35.03 -4.92 8.44
N ALA A 414 35.93 -4.35 9.23
CA ALA A 414 36.91 -3.37 8.77
C ALA A 414 37.86 -4.00 7.75
N LYS A 415 38.35 -5.23 8.02
CA LYS A 415 39.16 -6.00 7.06
C LYS A 415 38.40 -6.29 5.77
N THR A 416 37.17 -6.81 5.84
CA THR A 416 36.36 -7.11 4.64
C THR A 416 36.09 -5.86 3.79
N LYS A 417 35.89 -4.71 4.43
CA LYS A 417 35.70 -3.42 3.73
C LYS A 417 37.01 -2.85 3.17
N ALA A 418 38.16 -3.21 3.72
CA ALA A 418 39.45 -2.80 3.17
C ALA A 418 39.87 -3.67 1.97
N THR A 419 39.42 -4.93 1.94
CA THR A 419 39.69 -5.87 0.84
C THR A 419 38.70 -5.80 -0.32
N ALA A 420 37.57 -5.10 -0.15
CA ALA A 420 36.51 -4.92 -1.14
C ALA A 420 36.40 -3.45 -1.51
#